data_AF-A0A1Q6RQG2-F1
#
_entry.id   AF-A0A1Q6RQG2-F1
#
_cell.length_a   1.000
_cell.length_b   1.000
_cell.length_c   1.000
_cell.angle_alpha   90.00
_cell.angle_beta   90.00
_cell.angle_gamma   90.00
#
_symmetry.space_group_name_H-M   'P 1'
#
loop_
_entity.id
_entity.type
_entity.pdbx_description
1 polymer ?
#
loop_
_entity_poly.entity_id
_entity_poly.type
_entity_poly.pdbx_seq_one_letter_code
_entity_poly.pdbx_strand_id
1 'polypeptide(L)'
;MHFAACFFCVLKFSILNLKRKKKFKKKGIKKMNNEYEHMEEKTQEGVCFQWDESHEDIVDMNVEAGIKIVELPSNIRIPKTEKAFPDVEELVIAKNAKNILIPNTLFPNVKKVTSHSFHFVSGKYLVKKYRGMYAKLLNVFCTSNDINLKCDSGYERVSFIANYAFAGSKSTVLLGTDSISSCDEFAFKGSTFENQPFINGVKEVGGIVFDIDYDADEVILPDDEKTLRAYANNIDLSKVKKLVVHKAYSLNYFMTSKVPPVIVVDSNNVYMDDMVKIAHSSRGDSVVKDIQLTDKVKRFVMHDGIVYTSDMKTLVAGLPFKKEVVIPEGVMEIYANAFYRCNIESVTMPDSLEVIDTCAFQECKNLSTVKFGNGLTRICERAFSYCKNLKEIVLPDRLERMDSYAFSYAGLESVTFGSGLNSLSNGVFANTPMQKVHIPNTVTRIAHVVFGEDIKSIIADNYIQDIESVASCINRRNADDFVIISCDGKKAYIPKNVKPSMFDTLKSRASFFWSDEGEETCGFWDCSYSAKGREDEALAEYLEFGFIDAKEYLKKNSKRIITRLVEEGDEDKIVQFLNLGFVSKPTLKSLIPKAEEKELAIVSSYILKQIGDKKTSNRFAL
;
A
#
# COMPACT_ATOMS: atom_id res chain seq x y z
N MET A 1 13.13 -6.61 -14.05
CA MET A 1 12.41 -7.29 -15.15
C MET A 1 10.88 -7.43 -14.95
N HIS A 2 10.24 -6.66 -14.06
CA HIS A 2 8.77 -6.64 -13.91
C HIS A 2 8.12 -5.27 -14.23
N PHE A 3 8.90 -4.27 -14.63
CA PHE A 3 8.40 -2.95 -15.03
C PHE A 3 8.08 -2.82 -16.53
N ALA A 4 8.59 -3.73 -17.38
CA ALA A 4 8.36 -3.68 -18.83
C ALA A 4 6.98 -4.24 -19.26
N ALA A 5 6.33 -5.05 -18.42
CA ALA A 5 5.05 -5.69 -18.76
C ALA A 5 3.83 -4.76 -18.56
N CYS A 6 3.90 -3.81 -17.62
CA CYS A 6 2.79 -2.86 -17.38
C CYS A 6 2.74 -1.72 -18.42
N PHE A 7 3.88 -1.30 -18.98
CA PHE A 7 3.92 -0.21 -19.96
C PHE A 7 3.34 -0.61 -21.33
N PHE A 8 3.44 -1.88 -21.71
CA PHE A 8 2.89 -2.39 -22.98
C PHE A 8 1.36 -2.55 -22.98
N CYS A 9 0.72 -2.76 -21.82
CA CYS A 9 -0.74 -2.84 -21.72
C CYS A 9 -1.42 -1.46 -21.82
N VAL A 10 -0.81 -0.41 -21.26
CA VAL A 10 -1.37 0.97 -21.27
C VAL A 10 -1.23 1.62 -22.66
N LEU A 11 -0.14 1.34 -23.39
CA LEU A 11 0.04 1.82 -24.77
C LEU A 11 -0.91 1.15 -25.77
N LYS A 12 -1.20 -0.16 -25.61
CA LYS A 12 -2.17 -0.87 -26.47
C LYS A 12 -3.60 -0.35 -26.29
N PHE A 13 -4.00 0.01 -25.07
CA PHE A 13 -5.33 0.58 -24.79
C PHE A 13 -5.50 2.01 -25.35
N SER A 14 -4.44 2.81 -25.28
CA SER A 14 -4.45 4.19 -25.78
C SER A 14 -4.47 4.26 -27.32
N ILE A 15 -3.76 3.34 -28.00
CA ILE A 15 -3.74 3.28 -29.47
C ILE A 15 -5.06 2.69 -30.03
N LEU A 16 -5.73 1.77 -29.32
CA LEU A 16 -7.07 1.31 -29.71
C LEU A 16 -8.15 2.39 -29.56
N ASN A 17 -8.06 3.26 -28.54
CA ASN A 17 -8.99 4.38 -28.36
C ASN A 17 -8.75 5.53 -29.36
N LEU A 18 -7.50 5.78 -29.76
CA LEU A 18 -7.17 6.76 -30.82
C LEU A 18 -7.57 6.27 -32.22
N LYS A 19 -7.50 4.96 -32.51
CA LYS A 19 -8.04 4.38 -33.75
C LYS A 19 -9.58 4.35 -33.79
N ARG A 20 -10.26 4.24 -32.64
CA ARG A 20 -11.73 4.38 -32.56
C ARG A 20 -12.21 5.82 -32.68
N LYS A 21 -11.50 6.81 -32.13
CA LYS A 21 -11.86 8.25 -32.27
C LYS A 21 -11.58 8.83 -33.66
N LYS A 22 -10.60 8.32 -34.42
CA LYS A 22 -10.32 8.80 -35.80
C LYS A 22 -11.24 8.23 -36.89
N LYS A 23 -12.06 7.22 -36.59
CA LYS A 23 -13.04 6.66 -37.56
C LYS A 23 -14.39 7.39 -37.60
N PHE A 24 -14.62 8.39 -36.74
CA PHE A 24 -15.88 9.15 -36.65
C PHE A 24 -15.83 10.59 -37.18
N LYS A 25 -14.73 11.05 -37.77
CA LYS A 25 -14.65 12.36 -38.44
C LYS A 25 -14.17 12.21 -39.89
N LYS A 26 -15.06 11.77 -40.77
CA LYS A 26 -15.11 12.04 -42.22
C LYS A 26 -16.08 11.06 -42.88
N LYS A 27 -17.36 11.41 -42.89
CA LYS A 27 -18.27 11.11 -44.00
C LYS A 27 -19.33 12.21 -44.01
N GLY A 28 -19.53 12.75 -45.21
CA GLY A 28 -20.03 14.09 -45.44
C GLY A 28 -21.45 14.31 -44.97
N ILE A 29 -21.74 15.60 -44.82
CA ILE A 29 -23.07 16.18 -44.91
C ILE A 29 -23.66 15.71 -46.24
N LYS A 30 -24.50 14.67 -46.17
CA LYS A 30 -25.52 14.38 -47.16
C LYS A 30 -26.84 14.53 -46.43
N LYS A 31 -27.63 15.51 -46.86
CA LYS A 31 -29.09 15.47 -46.71
C LYS A 31 -29.53 14.08 -47.19
N MET A 32 -29.89 13.21 -46.26
CA MET A 32 -30.67 12.01 -46.55
C MET A 32 -31.88 12.11 -45.63
N ASN A 33 -32.97 12.62 -46.19
CA ASN A 33 -34.29 12.13 -45.83
C ASN A 33 -34.21 10.60 -45.91
N ASN A 34 -34.35 9.93 -44.78
CA ASN A 34 -34.77 8.54 -44.72
C ASN A 34 -35.61 8.45 -43.46
N GLU A 35 -36.91 8.38 -43.67
CA GLU A 35 -37.87 7.85 -42.71
C GLU A 35 -37.38 6.44 -42.33
N TYR A 36 -37.10 6.22 -41.05
CA TYR A 36 -36.76 4.90 -40.53
C TYR A 36 -38.03 4.35 -39.90
N GLU A 37 -38.59 3.29 -40.49
CA GLU A 37 -39.77 2.59 -39.98
C GLU A 37 -39.43 1.95 -38.62
N HIS A 38 -39.82 2.63 -37.53
CA HIS A 38 -39.91 2.02 -36.21
C HIS A 38 -41.12 1.08 -36.21
N MET A 39 -40.93 -0.22 -35.91
CA MET A 39 -42.05 -1.15 -35.80
C MET A 39 -42.80 -0.86 -34.50
N GLU A 40 -43.93 -0.17 -34.62
CA GLU A 40 -44.84 0.08 -33.51
C GLU A 40 -45.61 -1.20 -33.16
N GLU A 41 -45.46 -1.67 -31.93
CA GLU A 41 -46.21 -2.82 -31.42
C GLU A 41 -47.18 -2.38 -30.32
N LYS A 42 -48.44 -2.78 -30.46
CA LYS A 42 -49.48 -2.58 -29.44
C LYS A 42 -49.48 -3.78 -28.49
N THR A 43 -48.87 -3.62 -27.32
CA THR A 43 -48.88 -4.67 -26.28
C THR A 43 -50.00 -4.47 -25.26
N GLN A 44 -50.57 -3.28 -25.20
CA GLN A 44 -51.73 -2.91 -24.38
C GLN A 44 -52.64 -2.00 -25.23
N GLU A 45 -53.96 -2.14 -25.09
CA GLU A 45 -54.91 -1.24 -25.76
C GLU A 45 -54.64 0.22 -25.35
N GLY A 46 -54.48 1.10 -26.35
CA GLY A 46 -54.15 2.52 -26.14
C GLY A 46 -52.67 2.82 -25.83
N VAL A 47 -51.77 1.84 -25.89
CA VAL A 47 -50.31 2.04 -25.67
C VAL A 47 -49.51 1.44 -26.82
N CYS A 48 -48.67 2.24 -27.46
CA CYS A 48 -47.76 1.82 -28.52
C CYS A 48 -46.30 1.95 -28.05
N PHE A 49 -45.50 0.92 -28.28
CA PHE A 49 -44.06 0.92 -28.01
C PHE A 49 -43.26 0.90 -29.30
N GLN A 50 -42.16 1.64 -29.32
CA GLN A 50 -41.12 1.55 -30.34
C GLN A 50 -39.92 0.83 -29.75
N TRP A 51 -39.53 -0.25 -30.41
CA TRP A 51 -38.44 -1.11 -29.99
C TRP A 51 -37.13 -0.75 -30.69
N ASP A 52 -36.02 -1.09 -30.05
CA ASP A 52 -34.72 -1.09 -30.69
C ASP A 52 -34.59 -2.26 -31.70
N GLU A 53 -33.51 -2.28 -32.48
CA GLU A 53 -33.28 -3.33 -33.49
C GLU A 53 -33.25 -4.75 -32.88
N SER A 54 -32.80 -4.88 -31.63
CA SER A 54 -32.73 -6.17 -30.93
C SER A 54 -34.06 -6.67 -30.38
N HIS A 55 -35.11 -5.84 -30.38
CA HIS A 55 -36.39 -6.10 -29.72
C HIS A 55 -36.24 -6.42 -28.22
N GLU A 56 -35.19 -5.90 -27.58
CA GLU A 56 -34.96 -6.07 -26.14
C GLU A 56 -35.36 -4.82 -25.35
N ASP A 57 -35.09 -3.64 -25.90
CA ASP A 57 -35.27 -2.35 -25.22
C ASP A 57 -36.33 -1.49 -25.94
N ILE A 58 -37.28 -0.97 -25.17
CA ILE A 58 -38.21 0.08 -25.61
C ILE A 58 -37.45 1.41 -25.66
N VAL A 59 -37.42 2.07 -26.81
CA VAL A 59 -36.67 3.32 -27.06
C VAL A 59 -37.56 4.55 -27.23
N ASP A 60 -38.84 4.35 -27.50
CA ASP A 60 -39.87 5.40 -27.47
C ASP A 60 -41.26 4.78 -27.21
N MET A 61 -42.24 5.58 -26.84
CA MET A 61 -43.61 5.14 -26.61
C MET A 61 -44.63 6.25 -26.84
N ASN A 62 -45.88 5.87 -27.05
CA ASN A 62 -47.05 6.74 -27.06
C ASN A 62 -48.18 6.10 -26.23
N VAL A 63 -48.89 6.92 -25.45
CA VAL A 63 -50.03 6.52 -24.62
C VAL A 63 -51.20 7.42 -24.98
N GLU A 64 -52.35 6.82 -25.31
CA GLU A 64 -53.59 7.54 -25.59
C GLU A 64 -54.14 8.23 -24.33
N ALA A 65 -54.88 9.32 -24.53
CA ALA A 65 -55.49 10.06 -23.42
C ALA A 65 -56.48 9.17 -22.63
N GLY A 66 -56.52 9.37 -21.31
CA GLY A 66 -57.40 8.63 -20.39
C GLY A 66 -56.85 7.29 -19.89
N ILE A 67 -55.73 6.78 -20.42
CA ILE A 67 -55.09 5.56 -19.92
C ILE A 67 -54.47 5.81 -18.55
N LYS A 68 -55.01 5.15 -17.51
CA LYS A 68 -54.58 5.30 -16.11
C LYS A 68 -53.43 4.37 -15.70
N ILE A 69 -53.31 3.22 -16.35
CA ILE A 69 -52.34 2.18 -16.01
C ILE A 69 -51.54 1.87 -17.27
N VAL A 70 -50.22 1.86 -17.16
CA VAL A 70 -49.33 1.48 -18.27
C VAL A 70 -48.48 0.29 -17.84
N GLU A 71 -48.57 -0.81 -18.60
CA GLU A 71 -47.68 -1.96 -18.44
C GLU A 71 -46.42 -1.80 -19.29
N LEU A 72 -45.26 -1.94 -18.66
CA LEU A 72 -43.95 -1.97 -19.31
C LEU A 72 -43.54 -3.44 -19.54
N PRO A 73 -43.66 -3.96 -20.78
CA PRO A 73 -43.49 -5.40 -21.05
C PRO A 73 -42.03 -5.88 -21.02
N SER A 74 -41.06 -4.97 -21.23
CA SER A 74 -39.63 -5.26 -21.28
C SER A 74 -38.81 -4.11 -20.66
N ASN A 75 -37.50 -4.14 -20.89
CA ASN A 75 -36.63 -3.00 -20.60
C ASN A 75 -37.09 -1.75 -21.35
N ILE A 76 -36.82 -0.59 -20.76
CA ILE A 76 -37.11 0.70 -21.38
C ILE A 76 -35.93 1.65 -21.17
N ARG A 77 -35.55 2.35 -22.24
CA ARG A 77 -34.41 3.26 -22.27
C ARG A 77 -34.75 4.52 -23.04
N ILE A 78 -35.52 5.38 -22.40
CA ILE A 78 -35.89 6.71 -22.88
C ILE A 78 -35.24 7.72 -21.94
N PRO A 79 -33.92 8.02 -22.04
CA PRO A 79 -33.25 8.88 -21.06
C PRO A 79 -33.70 10.35 -21.13
N LYS A 80 -34.23 10.79 -22.28
CA LYS A 80 -34.73 12.15 -22.54
C LYS A 80 -35.87 12.08 -23.53
N THR A 81 -36.94 12.83 -23.26
CA THR A 81 -38.08 13.02 -24.17
C THR A 81 -38.87 14.24 -23.72
N GLU A 82 -39.54 14.90 -24.67
CA GLU A 82 -40.50 15.99 -24.39
C GLU A 82 -41.93 15.46 -24.16
N LYS A 83 -42.16 14.17 -24.44
CA LYS A 83 -43.45 13.52 -24.21
C LYS A 83 -43.76 13.43 -22.72
N ALA A 84 -45.02 13.64 -22.39
CA ALA A 84 -45.56 13.45 -21.04
C ALA A 84 -46.94 12.80 -21.13
N PHE A 85 -47.19 11.83 -20.26
CA PHE A 85 -48.45 11.11 -20.18
C PHE A 85 -49.09 11.37 -18.81
N PRO A 86 -49.76 12.52 -18.63
CA PRO A 86 -50.25 12.97 -17.32
C PRO A 86 -51.44 12.16 -16.79
N ASP A 87 -52.15 11.43 -17.65
CA ASP A 87 -53.28 10.61 -17.21
C ASP A 87 -52.84 9.34 -16.48
N VAL A 88 -51.59 8.89 -16.68
CA VAL A 88 -51.05 7.66 -16.08
C VAL A 88 -50.81 7.86 -14.59
N GLU A 89 -51.42 7.00 -13.78
CA GLU A 89 -51.35 7.02 -12.32
C GLU A 89 -50.63 5.78 -11.74
N GLU A 90 -50.55 4.68 -12.50
CA GLU A 90 -49.87 3.45 -12.10
C GLU A 90 -48.98 2.89 -13.23
N LEU A 91 -47.76 2.50 -12.88
CA LEU A 91 -46.87 1.74 -13.76
C LEU A 91 -46.80 0.28 -13.32
N VAL A 92 -47.08 -0.63 -14.24
CA VAL A 92 -46.94 -2.07 -14.04
C VAL A 92 -45.66 -2.54 -14.73
N ILE A 93 -44.74 -3.15 -13.99
CA ILE A 93 -43.47 -3.65 -14.52
C ILE A 93 -43.60 -5.17 -14.72
N ALA A 94 -43.54 -5.61 -15.98
CA ALA A 94 -43.64 -7.03 -16.31
C ALA A 94 -42.41 -7.83 -15.84
N LYS A 95 -42.57 -9.15 -15.71
CA LYS A 95 -41.55 -10.08 -15.17
C LYS A 95 -40.20 -10.01 -15.89
N ASN A 96 -40.21 -9.68 -17.18
CA ASN A 96 -39.02 -9.69 -18.04
C ASN A 96 -38.17 -8.41 -17.96
N ALA A 97 -38.73 -7.31 -17.43
CA ALA A 97 -38.02 -6.04 -17.34
C ALA A 97 -36.88 -6.09 -16.31
N LYS A 98 -35.67 -5.75 -16.76
CA LYS A 98 -34.44 -5.72 -15.93
C LYS A 98 -33.88 -4.32 -15.78
N ASN A 99 -34.07 -3.48 -16.79
CA ASN A 99 -33.54 -2.12 -16.85
C ASN A 99 -34.62 -1.14 -17.27
N ILE A 100 -34.86 -0.13 -16.44
CA ILE A 100 -35.81 0.95 -16.70
C ILE A 100 -35.05 2.26 -16.52
N LEU A 101 -34.99 3.04 -17.59
CA LEU A 101 -34.41 4.38 -17.60
C LEU A 101 -35.37 5.32 -18.34
N ILE A 102 -36.09 6.12 -17.56
CA ILE A 102 -37.09 7.07 -18.02
C ILE A 102 -36.98 8.37 -17.20
N PRO A 103 -37.21 9.56 -17.77
CA PRO A 103 -37.28 10.79 -16.99
C PRO A 103 -38.55 10.81 -16.15
N ASN A 104 -38.49 11.49 -15.01
CA ASN A 104 -39.62 11.72 -14.11
C ASN A 104 -40.79 12.45 -14.81
N THR A 105 -40.51 13.24 -15.85
CA THR A 105 -41.51 14.01 -16.60
C THR A 105 -42.33 13.16 -17.57
N LEU A 106 -41.88 11.94 -17.91
CA LEU A 106 -42.62 11.06 -18.81
C LEU A 106 -43.97 10.64 -18.22
N PHE A 107 -44.00 10.42 -16.91
CA PHE A 107 -45.20 10.04 -16.15
C PHE A 107 -45.33 10.90 -14.89
N PRO A 108 -45.76 12.17 -15.03
CA PRO A 108 -45.66 13.15 -13.95
C PRO A 108 -46.65 12.90 -12.79
N ASN A 109 -47.69 12.09 -12.99
CA ASN A 109 -48.75 11.85 -12.01
C ASN A 109 -48.80 10.41 -11.48
N VAL A 110 -47.76 9.61 -11.73
CA VAL A 110 -47.69 8.24 -11.21
C VAL A 110 -47.57 8.26 -9.69
N LYS A 111 -48.47 7.52 -9.03
CA LYS A 111 -48.55 7.40 -7.56
C LYS A 111 -48.12 6.02 -7.08
N LYS A 112 -48.07 5.05 -7.98
CA LYS A 112 -47.85 3.63 -7.66
C LYS A 112 -47.08 2.92 -8.78
N VAL A 113 -46.15 2.07 -8.36
CA VAL A 113 -45.43 1.11 -9.20
C VAL A 113 -45.77 -0.28 -8.69
N THR A 114 -46.33 -1.13 -9.56
CA THR A 114 -46.58 -2.54 -9.30
C THR A 114 -45.58 -3.36 -10.10
N SER A 115 -44.70 -4.10 -9.44
CA SER A 115 -43.68 -4.90 -10.12
C SER A 115 -43.96 -6.39 -10.01
N HIS A 116 -43.96 -7.07 -11.16
CA HIS A 116 -43.85 -8.52 -11.29
C HIS A 116 -42.40 -8.98 -11.59
N SER A 117 -41.48 -8.03 -11.79
CA SER A 117 -40.05 -8.29 -11.96
C SER A 117 -39.34 -8.48 -10.62
N PHE A 118 -38.45 -9.46 -10.55
CA PHE A 118 -37.58 -9.67 -9.39
C PHE A 118 -36.52 -8.57 -9.21
N HIS A 119 -36.37 -7.68 -10.20
CA HIS A 119 -35.42 -6.58 -10.18
C HIS A 119 -36.00 -5.27 -9.62
N PHE A 120 -37.31 -5.17 -9.37
CA PHE A 120 -37.93 -3.92 -8.93
C PHE A 120 -38.83 -4.12 -7.70
N VAL A 121 -38.95 -3.08 -6.88
CA VAL A 121 -39.81 -3.06 -5.68
C VAL A 121 -41.16 -2.47 -6.06
N SER A 122 -42.26 -3.12 -5.65
CA SER A 122 -43.60 -2.50 -5.71
C SER A 122 -43.72 -1.44 -4.61
N GLY A 123 -44.26 -0.27 -4.94
CA GLY A 123 -44.37 0.84 -4.00
C GLY A 123 -44.69 2.15 -4.68
N LYS A 124 -44.33 3.28 -4.05
CA LYS A 124 -44.61 4.63 -4.57
C LYS A 124 -43.60 5.12 -5.61
N TYR A 125 -42.42 4.52 -5.65
CA TYR A 125 -41.27 5.00 -6.44
C TYR A 125 -40.72 3.90 -7.33
N LEU A 126 -40.00 4.29 -8.38
CA LEU A 126 -39.26 3.34 -9.19
C LEU A 126 -37.95 2.99 -8.48
N VAL A 127 -37.90 1.78 -7.91
CA VAL A 127 -36.74 1.32 -7.13
C VAL A 127 -36.24 -0.01 -7.68
N LYS A 128 -34.96 -0.06 -8.04
CA LYS A 128 -34.28 -1.25 -8.57
C LYS A 128 -33.55 -2.00 -7.46
N LYS A 129 -33.76 -3.31 -7.38
CA LYS A 129 -33.11 -4.24 -6.45
C LYS A 129 -31.75 -4.71 -6.97
N TYR A 130 -30.79 -4.88 -6.07
CA TYR A 130 -29.50 -5.52 -6.30
C TYR A 130 -29.32 -6.74 -5.37
N ARG A 131 -28.25 -7.52 -5.57
CA ARG A 131 -27.94 -8.64 -4.67
C ARG A 131 -27.62 -8.12 -3.26
N GLY A 132 -28.21 -8.76 -2.25
CA GLY A 132 -27.97 -8.49 -0.82
C GLY A 132 -28.71 -7.26 -0.28
N MET A 133 -30.03 -7.31 -0.13
CA MET A 133 -30.89 -6.29 0.56
C MET A 133 -30.78 -4.81 0.12
N TYR A 134 -29.91 -4.47 -0.84
CA TYR A 134 -29.67 -3.11 -1.32
C TYR A 134 -30.52 -2.77 -2.54
N ALA A 135 -31.01 -1.52 -2.57
CA ALA A 135 -31.79 -0.99 -3.68
C ALA A 135 -31.34 0.41 -4.11
N LYS A 136 -31.57 0.73 -5.39
CA LYS A 136 -31.29 2.04 -6.00
C LYS A 136 -32.59 2.73 -6.38
N LEU A 137 -32.79 3.93 -5.87
CA LEU A 137 -33.90 4.81 -6.27
C LEU A 137 -33.61 5.38 -7.65
N LEU A 138 -34.54 5.16 -8.59
CA LEU A 138 -34.42 5.64 -9.97
C LEU A 138 -35.32 6.84 -10.26
N ASN A 139 -36.50 6.93 -9.63
CA ASN A 139 -37.50 7.95 -9.97
C ASN A 139 -38.52 8.15 -8.82
N VAL A 140 -38.88 9.40 -8.51
CA VAL A 140 -39.92 9.77 -7.51
C VAL A 140 -41.20 10.37 -8.10
N PHE A 141 -41.33 10.40 -9.43
CA PHE A 141 -42.51 10.82 -10.22
C PHE A 141 -43.14 12.15 -9.80
N CYS A 142 -42.47 13.27 -10.10
CA CYS A 142 -42.92 14.68 -9.96
C CYS A 142 -43.81 15.02 -8.75
N THR A 143 -43.68 14.27 -7.64
CA THR A 143 -44.56 14.35 -6.48
C THR A 143 -44.37 15.66 -5.72
N SER A 144 -45.42 16.12 -5.05
CA SER A 144 -45.39 17.29 -4.15
C SER A 144 -45.45 16.93 -2.67
N ASN A 145 -45.58 15.64 -2.34
CA ASN A 145 -45.61 15.15 -0.96
C ASN A 145 -44.19 14.88 -0.43
N ASP A 146 -44.05 14.80 0.90
CA ASP A 146 -42.82 14.36 1.56
C ASP A 146 -42.38 12.98 1.05
N ILE A 147 -41.07 12.83 0.80
CA ILE A 147 -40.51 11.61 0.22
C ILE A 147 -39.98 10.73 1.35
N ASN A 148 -40.50 9.50 1.46
CA ASN A 148 -40.05 8.54 2.46
C ASN A 148 -39.40 7.33 1.79
N LEU A 149 -38.07 7.20 1.91
CA LEU A 149 -37.30 6.14 1.26
C LEU A 149 -37.33 4.79 2.00
N LYS A 150 -38.10 4.66 3.08
CA LYS A 150 -38.33 3.34 3.71
C LYS A 150 -39.22 2.50 2.80
N CYS A 151 -38.75 1.31 2.44
CA CYS A 151 -39.55 0.34 1.70
C CYS A 151 -40.59 -0.30 2.62
N ASP A 152 -41.84 -0.38 2.17
CA ASP A 152 -42.95 -0.96 2.93
C ASP A 152 -42.78 -2.48 3.16
N SER A 153 -41.98 -3.16 2.34
CA SER A 153 -41.77 -4.63 2.36
C SER A 153 -40.86 -5.12 3.48
N GLY A 154 -40.22 -4.24 4.26
CA GLY A 154 -39.37 -4.59 5.42
C GLY A 154 -38.02 -5.23 5.11
N TYR A 155 -37.85 -5.91 3.96
CA TYR A 155 -36.63 -6.64 3.59
C TYR A 155 -35.64 -5.83 2.73
N GLU A 156 -36.13 -4.87 1.94
CA GLU A 156 -35.28 -4.02 1.08
C GLU A 156 -35.07 -2.64 1.68
N ARG A 157 -33.88 -2.07 1.45
CA ARG A 157 -33.57 -0.70 1.86
C ARG A 157 -32.95 0.06 0.70
N VAL A 158 -33.46 1.27 0.44
CA VAL A 158 -32.84 2.17 -0.54
C VAL A 158 -31.49 2.61 0.04
N SER A 159 -30.41 2.25 -0.65
CA SER A 159 -29.05 2.60 -0.26
C SER A 159 -28.34 3.50 -1.27
N PHE A 160 -28.87 3.59 -2.49
CA PHE A 160 -28.31 4.39 -3.57
C PHE A 160 -29.37 5.29 -4.22
N ILE A 161 -28.98 6.51 -4.58
CA ILE A 161 -29.82 7.44 -5.33
C ILE A 161 -29.21 7.64 -6.73
N ALA A 162 -30.00 7.40 -7.78
CA ALA A 162 -29.57 7.56 -9.16
C ALA A 162 -29.58 9.02 -9.63
N ASN A 163 -28.81 9.31 -10.67
CA ASN A 163 -28.89 10.57 -11.41
C ASN A 163 -30.35 10.91 -11.77
N TYR A 164 -30.73 12.17 -11.55
CA TYR A 164 -32.05 12.73 -11.85
C TYR A 164 -33.23 12.07 -11.14
N ALA A 165 -32.99 11.24 -10.11
CA ALA A 165 -34.06 10.53 -9.40
C ALA A 165 -35.13 11.48 -8.83
N PHE A 166 -34.74 12.72 -8.50
CA PHE A 166 -35.63 13.76 -7.97
C PHE A 166 -36.03 14.84 -8.99
N ALA A 167 -35.67 14.72 -10.28
CA ALA A 167 -36.01 15.71 -11.29
C ALA A 167 -37.55 15.95 -11.34
N GLY A 168 -37.98 17.20 -11.38
CA GLY A 168 -39.40 17.58 -11.35
C GLY A 168 -40.11 17.38 -10.01
N SER A 169 -39.46 16.80 -9.00
CA SER A 169 -40.02 16.67 -7.65
C SER A 169 -40.20 18.04 -7.00
N LYS A 170 -41.39 18.26 -6.44
CA LYS A 170 -41.75 19.48 -5.69
C LYS A 170 -41.58 19.35 -4.19
N SER A 171 -41.17 18.17 -3.71
CA SER A 171 -40.93 17.90 -2.30
C SER A 171 -39.64 18.56 -1.81
N THR A 172 -39.67 19.11 -0.61
CA THR A 172 -38.49 19.68 0.08
C THR A 172 -38.06 18.87 1.30
N VAL A 173 -38.76 17.79 1.62
CA VAL A 173 -38.54 16.94 2.79
C VAL A 173 -38.17 15.52 2.35
N LEU A 174 -37.06 15.01 2.87
CA LEU A 174 -36.59 13.63 2.64
C LEU A 174 -36.49 12.86 3.96
N LEU A 175 -37.29 11.81 4.09
CA LEU A 175 -37.39 10.93 5.26
C LEU A 175 -36.84 9.54 4.94
N GLY A 176 -36.49 8.79 5.97
CA GLY A 176 -36.11 7.39 5.81
C GLY A 176 -34.72 7.18 5.20
N THR A 177 -33.83 8.15 5.35
CA THR A 177 -32.48 8.13 4.78
C THR A 177 -31.48 7.25 5.53
N ASP A 178 -31.94 6.50 6.54
CA ASP A 178 -31.09 5.73 7.46
C ASP A 178 -30.17 4.71 6.77
N SER A 179 -30.52 4.30 5.55
CA SER A 179 -29.84 3.26 4.79
C SER A 179 -29.03 3.80 3.60
N ILE A 180 -29.08 5.11 3.34
CA ILE A 180 -28.41 5.72 2.19
C ILE A 180 -26.90 5.78 2.45
N SER A 181 -26.12 5.19 1.54
CA SER A 181 -24.67 5.15 1.63
C SER A 181 -23.97 5.81 0.44
N SER A 182 -24.68 6.09 -0.67
CA SER A 182 -24.11 6.77 -1.83
C SER A 182 -25.19 7.41 -2.71
N CYS A 183 -24.79 8.46 -3.42
CA CYS A 183 -25.66 9.29 -4.24
C CYS A 183 -24.91 9.69 -5.53
N ASP A 184 -25.51 9.45 -6.70
CA ASP A 184 -24.89 9.83 -7.97
C ASP A 184 -24.81 11.37 -8.12
N GLU A 185 -23.90 11.84 -8.97
CA GLU A 185 -23.55 13.26 -9.18
C GLU A 185 -24.76 14.17 -9.48
N PHE A 186 -25.75 13.72 -10.25
CA PHE A 186 -26.92 14.51 -10.65
C PHE A 186 -28.20 14.07 -9.94
N ALA A 187 -28.11 13.37 -8.82
CA ALA A 187 -29.28 12.80 -8.14
C ALA A 187 -30.41 13.81 -7.86
N PHE A 188 -30.04 15.01 -7.44
CA PHE A 188 -30.97 16.09 -7.10
C PHE A 188 -31.17 17.10 -8.25
N LYS A 189 -30.58 16.88 -9.42
CA LYS A 189 -30.66 17.79 -10.55
C LYS A 189 -32.09 17.89 -11.09
N GLY A 190 -32.55 19.12 -11.33
CA GLY A 190 -33.91 19.45 -11.77
C GLY A 190 -34.97 19.34 -10.67
N SER A 191 -34.58 19.23 -9.39
CA SER A 191 -35.50 19.12 -8.26
C SER A 191 -35.68 20.44 -7.52
N THR A 192 -36.72 20.55 -6.70
CA THR A 192 -36.89 21.71 -5.79
C THR A 192 -35.83 21.80 -4.69
N PHE A 193 -35.09 20.72 -4.40
CA PHE A 193 -33.97 20.74 -3.46
C PHE A 193 -32.84 21.69 -3.93
N GLU A 194 -32.62 21.84 -5.24
CA GLU A 194 -31.57 22.74 -5.77
C GLU A 194 -31.81 24.21 -5.44
N ASN A 195 -33.07 24.60 -5.21
CA ASN A 195 -33.47 25.97 -4.90
C ASN A 195 -33.24 26.33 -3.42
N GLN A 196 -32.87 25.35 -2.58
CA GLN A 196 -32.54 25.60 -1.19
C GLN A 196 -31.29 26.51 -1.12
N PRO A 197 -31.25 27.46 -0.17
CA PRO A 197 -30.06 28.28 0.04
C PRO A 197 -28.90 27.41 0.52
N PHE A 198 -27.68 27.85 0.26
CA PHE A 198 -26.53 27.31 0.97
C PHE A 198 -26.60 27.74 2.43
N ILE A 199 -26.55 26.77 3.34
CA ILE A 199 -26.42 27.01 4.78
C ILE A 199 -25.02 26.54 5.15
N ASN A 200 -24.21 27.46 5.66
CA ASN A 200 -22.79 27.25 5.93
C ASN A 200 -22.01 26.64 4.75
N GLY A 201 -22.34 27.06 3.53
CA GLY A 201 -21.66 26.62 2.30
C GLY A 201 -22.09 25.25 1.77
N VAL A 202 -23.09 24.59 2.36
CA VAL A 202 -23.61 23.31 1.87
C VAL A 202 -25.11 23.37 1.57
N LYS A 203 -25.58 22.54 0.63
CA LYS A 203 -26.98 22.11 0.58
C LYS A 203 -27.08 20.67 1.05
N GLU A 204 -27.96 20.47 2.02
CA GLU A 204 -28.13 19.21 2.74
C GLU A 204 -29.60 18.82 2.79
N VAL A 205 -29.89 17.54 2.58
CA VAL A 205 -31.22 16.98 2.82
C VAL A 205 -31.14 15.57 3.39
N GLY A 206 -31.81 15.34 4.53
CA GLY A 206 -31.91 14.02 5.16
C GLY A 206 -30.55 13.38 5.54
N GLY A 207 -29.56 14.19 5.91
CA GLY A 207 -28.18 13.78 6.20
C GLY A 207 -27.32 13.57 4.95
N ILE A 208 -27.73 14.09 3.79
CA ILE A 208 -27.02 13.94 2.52
C ILE A 208 -26.60 15.34 2.04
N VAL A 209 -25.30 15.58 1.93
CA VAL A 209 -24.77 16.78 1.29
C VAL A 209 -24.72 16.54 -0.22
N PHE A 210 -25.46 17.35 -0.99
CA PHE A 210 -25.60 17.16 -2.44
C PHE A 210 -25.06 18.32 -3.28
N ASP A 211 -24.78 19.46 -2.66
CA ASP A 211 -24.19 20.63 -3.32
C ASP A 211 -23.28 21.39 -2.36
N ILE A 212 -22.24 22.05 -2.89
CA ILE A 212 -21.28 22.86 -2.13
C ILE A 212 -21.02 24.18 -2.84
N ASP A 213 -21.01 25.25 -2.06
CA ASP A 213 -20.54 26.56 -2.50
C ASP A 213 -19.01 26.58 -2.49
N TYR A 214 -18.40 26.46 -3.68
CA TYR A 214 -16.95 26.47 -3.82
C TYR A 214 -16.33 27.87 -3.71
N ASP A 215 -17.14 28.93 -3.79
CA ASP A 215 -16.68 30.32 -3.67
C ASP A 215 -16.63 30.77 -2.20
N ALA A 216 -17.39 30.10 -1.32
CA ALA A 216 -17.39 30.33 0.11
C ALA A 216 -15.99 30.30 0.73
N ASP A 217 -15.71 31.26 1.62
CA ASP A 217 -14.44 31.33 2.35
C ASP A 217 -14.27 30.14 3.31
N GLU A 218 -15.39 29.65 3.84
CA GLU A 218 -15.46 28.54 4.76
C GLU A 218 -16.74 27.73 4.52
N VAL A 219 -16.61 26.41 4.55
CA VAL A 219 -17.73 25.46 4.51
C VAL A 219 -17.77 24.72 5.84
N ILE A 220 -18.93 24.66 6.48
CA ILE A 220 -19.12 23.95 7.75
C ILE A 220 -19.94 22.70 7.50
N LEU A 221 -19.39 21.55 7.89
CA LEU A 221 -20.15 20.30 7.77
C LEU A 221 -21.27 20.24 8.82
N PRO A 222 -22.46 19.73 8.46
CA PRO A 222 -23.57 19.54 9.39
C PRO A 222 -23.38 18.26 10.21
N ASP A 223 -22.28 18.18 10.98
CA ASP A 223 -21.83 17.00 11.71
C ASP A 223 -21.93 17.11 13.24
N ASP A 224 -22.42 18.23 13.77
CA ASP A 224 -22.66 18.51 15.17
C ASP A 224 -23.92 17.79 15.71
N GLU A 225 -25.07 17.98 15.06
CA GLU A 225 -26.40 17.55 15.53
C GLU A 225 -26.98 16.35 14.76
N LYS A 226 -26.58 16.15 13.50
CA LYS A 226 -27.12 15.11 12.62
C LYS A 226 -26.05 14.08 12.27
N THR A 227 -26.45 12.82 12.09
CA THR A 227 -25.59 11.82 11.47
C THR A 227 -25.49 12.14 9.98
N LEU A 228 -24.41 12.80 9.56
CA LEU A 228 -24.04 12.89 8.15
C LEU A 228 -23.89 11.47 7.59
N ARG A 229 -24.57 11.19 6.48
CA ARG A 229 -24.71 9.81 5.95
C ARG A 229 -23.97 9.59 4.65
N ALA A 230 -24.08 10.55 3.73
CA ALA A 230 -23.51 10.45 2.40
C ALA A 230 -23.21 11.81 1.79
N TYR A 231 -22.32 11.80 0.79
CA TYR A 231 -22.10 12.89 -0.13
C TYR A 231 -22.54 12.47 -1.53
N ALA A 232 -23.04 13.41 -2.32
CA ALA A 232 -23.19 13.18 -3.75
C ALA A 232 -21.80 13.05 -4.41
N ASN A 233 -21.68 12.17 -5.40
CA ASN A 233 -20.41 11.79 -6.01
C ASN A 233 -19.68 12.95 -6.72
N ASN A 234 -20.38 14.05 -7.00
CA ASN A 234 -19.83 15.29 -7.59
C ASN A 234 -19.09 16.19 -6.59
N ILE A 235 -19.24 15.95 -5.29
CA ILE A 235 -18.66 16.78 -4.26
C ILE A 235 -17.13 16.66 -4.26
N ASP A 236 -16.46 17.80 -4.37
CA ASP A 236 -15.01 17.92 -4.44
C ASP A 236 -14.46 18.90 -3.39
N LEU A 237 -14.28 18.41 -2.17
CA LEU A 237 -13.81 19.24 -1.06
C LEU A 237 -12.40 19.79 -1.26
N SER A 238 -11.60 19.27 -2.19
CA SER A 238 -10.28 19.84 -2.52
C SER A 238 -10.36 21.24 -3.13
N LYS A 239 -11.53 21.63 -3.64
CA LYS A 239 -11.80 22.96 -4.19
C LYS A 239 -12.29 23.96 -3.14
N VAL A 240 -12.67 23.49 -1.97
CA VAL A 240 -13.10 24.35 -0.87
C VAL A 240 -11.87 24.98 -0.23
N LYS A 241 -11.93 26.27 0.11
CA LYS A 241 -10.83 27.01 0.75
C LYS A 241 -10.53 26.49 2.16
N LYS A 242 -11.58 26.41 3.01
CA LYS A 242 -11.52 25.91 4.39
C LYS A 242 -12.74 25.05 4.71
N LEU A 243 -12.51 23.94 5.41
CA LEU A 243 -13.58 23.06 5.87
C LEU A 243 -13.60 22.99 7.40
N VAL A 244 -14.71 23.36 8.01
CA VAL A 244 -14.94 23.22 9.45
C VAL A 244 -15.57 21.88 9.74
N VAL A 245 -15.01 21.18 10.72
CA VAL A 245 -15.53 19.91 11.22
C VAL A 245 -15.69 19.94 12.73
N HIS A 246 -16.82 19.41 13.21
CA HIS A 246 -17.09 19.27 14.64
C HIS A 246 -16.78 17.84 15.14
N LYS A 247 -16.69 16.86 14.22
CA LYS A 247 -16.35 15.47 14.56
C LYS A 247 -15.28 14.94 13.61
N ALA A 248 -14.25 14.31 14.17
CA ALA A 248 -13.13 13.81 13.39
C ALA A 248 -13.51 12.70 12.40
N TYR A 249 -14.47 11.83 12.75
CA TYR A 249 -14.94 10.79 11.84
C TYR A 249 -15.70 11.33 10.62
N SER A 250 -16.11 12.61 10.61
CA SER A 250 -16.70 13.25 9.42
C SER A 250 -15.73 13.21 8.23
N LEU A 251 -14.42 13.14 8.50
CA LEU A 251 -13.41 12.96 7.47
C LEU A 251 -13.34 11.53 6.92
N ASN A 252 -13.83 10.52 7.64
CA ASN A 252 -13.84 9.13 7.15
C ASN A 252 -14.72 8.97 5.91
N TYR A 253 -15.71 9.86 5.74
CA TYR A 253 -16.59 9.91 4.57
C TYR A 253 -15.93 10.54 3.33
N PHE A 254 -14.68 11.00 3.42
CA PHE A 254 -13.86 11.38 2.27
C PHE A 254 -13.40 10.13 1.51
N MET A 255 -14.36 9.33 1.05
CA MET A 255 -14.15 8.19 0.17
C MET A 255 -13.60 8.62 -1.20
N THR A 256 -13.56 9.93 -1.48
CA THR A 256 -12.97 10.53 -2.67
C THR A 256 -11.56 11.07 -2.36
N SER A 257 -10.65 11.03 -3.33
CA SER A 257 -9.24 11.44 -3.22
C SER A 257 -9.03 12.96 -3.12
N LYS A 258 -9.93 13.66 -2.42
CA LYS A 258 -10.18 15.09 -2.58
C LYS A 258 -10.40 15.72 -1.21
N VAL A 259 -9.31 16.00 -0.52
CA VAL A 259 -9.33 16.66 0.80
C VAL A 259 -9.09 18.16 0.67
N PRO A 260 -9.73 19.00 1.50
CA PRO A 260 -9.50 20.44 1.50
C PRO A 260 -8.05 20.76 1.91
N PRO A 261 -7.49 21.88 1.43
CA PRO A 261 -6.15 22.32 1.84
C PRO A 261 -6.11 22.80 3.29
N VAL A 262 -7.23 23.27 3.86
CA VAL A 262 -7.29 23.74 5.25
C VAL A 262 -8.47 23.08 5.96
N ILE A 263 -8.20 22.48 7.12
CA ILE A 263 -9.23 21.89 7.99
C ILE A 263 -9.29 22.71 9.28
N VAL A 264 -10.46 23.21 9.62
CA VAL A 264 -10.74 23.87 10.89
C VAL A 264 -11.40 22.87 11.82
N VAL A 265 -10.79 22.61 12.98
CA VAL A 265 -11.31 21.68 13.98
C VAL A 265 -12.07 22.50 15.02
N ASP A 266 -13.40 22.42 14.98
CA ASP A 266 -14.31 23.10 15.91
C ASP A 266 -14.98 22.11 16.86
N SER A 267 -14.18 21.53 17.77
CA SER A 267 -14.67 20.45 18.64
C SER A 267 -13.97 20.42 20.00
N ASN A 268 -14.74 20.14 21.04
CA ASN A 268 -14.22 19.92 22.39
C ASN A 268 -13.89 18.44 22.67
N ASN A 269 -14.19 17.54 21.72
CA ASN A 269 -14.07 16.09 21.87
C ASN A 269 -13.21 15.49 20.75
N VAL A 270 -11.92 15.85 20.75
CA VAL A 270 -10.92 15.38 19.79
C VAL A 270 -9.76 14.75 20.55
N TYR A 271 -9.29 13.60 20.08
CA TYR A 271 -8.17 12.85 20.66
C TYR A 271 -6.96 12.81 19.72
N MET A 272 -5.83 12.26 20.16
CA MET A 272 -4.59 12.23 19.37
C MET A 272 -4.79 11.45 18.05
N ASP A 273 -5.43 10.28 18.12
CA ASP A 273 -5.76 9.47 16.93
C ASP A 273 -6.61 10.22 15.91
N ASP A 274 -7.48 11.10 16.38
CA ASP A 274 -8.29 11.94 15.50
C ASP A 274 -7.41 12.97 14.79
N MET A 275 -6.50 13.63 15.50
CA MET A 275 -5.54 14.57 14.90
C MET A 275 -4.62 13.90 13.88
N VAL A 276 -4.15 12.68 14.15
CA VAL A 276 -3.39 11.87 13.18
C VAL A 276 -4.23 11.61 11.93
N LYS A 277 -5.49 11.18 12.08
CA LYS A 277 -6.40 10.96 10.93
C LYS A 277 -6.68 12.23 10.16
N ILE A 278 -6.83 13.37 10.84
CA ILE A 278 -7.04 14.68 10.21
C ILE A 278 -5.80 15.06 9.38
N ALA A 279 -4.61 15.03 9.97
CA ALA A 279 -3.36 15.38 9.32
C ALA A 279 -3.04 14.48 8.12
N HIS A 280 -3.31 13.18 8.25
CA HIS A 280 -3.02 12.17 7.21
C HIS A 280 -4.23 11.75 6.39
N SER A 281 -5.29 12.57 6.39
CA SER A 281 -6.50 12.35 5.56
C SER A 281 -6.21 12.43 4.05
N SER A 282 -5.05 12.96 3.67
CA SER A 282 -4.57 13.14 2.30
C SER A 282 -4.60 11.84 1.48
N ARG A 283 -5.22 11.88 0.29
CA ARG A 283 -5.33 10.75 -0.65
C ARG A 283 -5.04 11.23 -2.06
N GLY A 284 -4.06 10.64 -2.74
CA GLY A 284 -3.63 11.07 -4.08
C GLY A 284 -2.86 12.39 -4.04
N ASP A 285 -3.11 13.28 -5.00
CA ASP A 285 -2.42 14.57 -5.11
C ASP A 285 -2.98 15.66 -4.18
N SER A 286 -4.10 15.39 -3.50
CA SER A 286 -4.74 16.32 -2.57
C SER A 286 -4.17 16.16 -1.16
N VAL A 287 -3.57 17.22 -0.62
CA VAL A 287 -2.94 17.22 0.71
C VAL A 287 -3.49 18.32 1.62
N VAL A 288 -3.64 17.99 2.90
CA VAL A 288 -3.91 18.99 3.95
C VAL A 288 -2.67 19.85 4.14
N LYS A 289 -2.81 21.16 3.96
CA LYS A 289 -1.76 22.17 4.05
C LYS A 289 -1.76 22.90 5.40
N ASP A 290 -2.90 22.95 6.07
CA ASP A 290 -3.04 23.61 7.37
C ASP A 290 -4.17 22.99 8.19
N ILE A 291 -4.00 22.99 9.52
CA ILE A 291 -5.02 22.62 10.48
C ILE A 291 -5.21 23.81 11.42
N GLN A 292 -6.42 24.34 11.48
CA GLN A 292 -6.77 25.46 12.35
C GLN A 292 -7.56 24.93 13.54
N LEU A 293 -7.10 25.24 14.75
CA LEU A 293 -7.75 24.80 15.98
C LEU A 293 -8.52 25.98 16.59
N THR A 294 -9.80 25.80 16.85
CA THR A 294 -10.64 26.80 17.52
C THR A 294 -10.42 26.80 19.04
N ASP A 295 -10.95 27.81 19.73
CA ASP A 295 -10.91 27.91 21.21
C ASP A 295 -11.59 26.72 21.93
N LYS A 296 -12.39 25.92 21.23
CA LYS A 296 -12.97 24.69 21.77
C LYS A 296 -11.92 23.58 21.91
N VAL A 297 -10.87 23.59 21.09
CA VAL A 297 -9.80 22.59 21.10
C VAL A 297 -8.71 22.99 22.12
N LYS A 298 -8.88 22.57 23.37
CA LYS A 298 -7.95 22.92 24.46
C LYS A 298 -6.75 21.98 24.63
N ARG A 299 -6.82 20.79 24.02
CA ARG A 299 -5.84 19.70 24.23
C ARG A 299 -4.64 19.77 23.29
N PHE A 300 -4.74 20.55 22.22
CA PHE A 300 -3.76 20.57 21.14
C PHE A 300 -3.43 21.99 20.73
N VAL A 301 -2.23 22.15 20.20
CA VAL A 301 -1.76 23.40 19.62
C VAL A 301 -1.04 23.09 18.31
N MET A 302 -1.08 24.04 17.38
CA MET A 302 -0.32 23.97 16.14
C MET A 302 0.94 24.80 16.27
N HIS A 303 2.08 24.20 15.98
CA HIS A 303 3.36 24.87 15.92
C HIS A 303 4.11 24.41 14.67
N ASP A 304 4.43 25.35 13.79
CA ASP A 304 5.13 25.10 12.53
C ASP A 304 4.58 23.91 11.71
N GLY A 305 3.26 23.88 11.47
CA GLY A 305 2.61 22.82 10.67
C GLY A 305 2.66 21.42 11.31
N ILE A 306 2.83 21.36 12.63
CA ILE A 306 2.81 20.14 13.43
C ILE A 306 1.83 20.33 14.58
N VAL A 307 1.03 19.30 14.84
CA VAL A 307 0.10 19.23 15.98
C VAL A 307 0.87 18.72 17.19
N TYR A 308 0.82 19.46 18.29
CA TYR A 308 1.34 19.06 19.60
C TYR A 308 0.20 19.00 20.62
N THR A 309 0.42 18.33 21.75
CA THR A 309 -0.39 18.56 22.96
C THR A 309 -0.20 19.99 23.45
N SER A 310 -1.20 20.54 24.14
CA SER A 310 -1.17 21.94 24.60
C SER A 310 -0.10 22.22 25.65
N ASP A 311 0.40 21.19 26.34
CA ASP A 311 1.57 21.27 27.24
C ASP A 311 2.92 21.12 26.51
N MET A 312 2.91 20.97 25.19
CA MET A 312 4.07 20.75 24.32
C MET A 312 4.89 19.49 24.67
N LYS A 313 4.30 18.51 25.37
CA LYS A 313 4.99 17.27 25.75
C LYS A 313 4.97 16.20 24.67
N THR A 314 3.98 16.19 23.80
CA THR A 314 3.84 15.16 22.76
C THR A 314 3.68 15.79 21.40
N LEU A 315 4.50 15.37 20.43
CA LEU A 315 4.28 15.60 19.01
C LEU A 315 3.25 14.60 18.53
N VAL A 316 2.07 15.07 18.15
CA VAL A 316 0.91 14.23 17.81
C VAL A 316 0.89 13.88 16.33
N ALA A 317 1.02 14.86 15.44
CA ALA A 317 0.98 14.62 13.99
C ALA A 317 1.67 15.75 13.21
N GLY A 318 2.55 15.39 12.27
CA GLY A 318 3.10 16.32 11.29
C GLY A 318 2.30 16.32 9.99
N LEU A 319 2.19 17.48 9.36
CA LEU A 319 1.53 17.59 8.06
C LEU A 319 2.41 17.01 6.93
N PRO A 320 1.82 16.33 5.92
CA PRO A 320 2.54 15.47 4.97
C PRO A 320 3.46 16.22 3.98
N PHE A 321 3.32 17.53 3.87
CA PHE A 321 4.14 18.37 2.98
C PHE A 321 5.45 18.86 3.65
N LYS A 322 5.62 18.67 4.96
CA LYS A 322 6.83 19.06 5.68
C LYS A 322 8.03 18.24 5.19
N LYS A 323 9.14 18.92 4.91
CA LYS A 323 10.41 18.33 4.48
C LYS A 323 11.42 18.29 5.62
N GLU A 324 11.54 19.37 6.35
CA GLU A 324 12.47 19.49 7.47
C GLU A 324 11.65 19.70 8.74
N VAL A 325 12.01 18.96 9.79
CA VAL A 325 11.33 19.01 11.08
C VAL A 325 12.37 19.24 12.17
N VAL A 326 12.20 20.32 12.93
CA VAL A 326 12.95 20.58 14.16
C VAL A 326 11.96 20.49 15.30
N ILE A 327 12.11 19.47 16.13
CA ILE A 327 11.22 19.24 17.28
C ILE A 327 11.71 20.12 18.45
N PRO A 328 10.86 20.98 19.04
CA PRO A 328 11.27 21.88 20.12
C PRO A 328 11.68 21.15 21.40
N GLU A 329 12.58 21.77 22.17
CA GLU A 329 12.89 21.33 23.54
C GLU A 329 11.65 21.29 24.43
N GLY A 330 11.62 20.33 25.35
CA GLY A 330 10.50 20.06 26.24
C GLY A 330 9.54 18.96 25.74
N VAL A 331 9.56 18.64 24.44
CA VAL A 331 8.85 17.50 23.85
C VAL A 331 9.50 16.20 24.32
N MET A 332 8.69 15.30 24.87
CA MET A 332 9.11 14.03 25.48
C MET A 332 8.74 12.81 24.63
N GLU A 333 7.72 12.93 23.78
CA GLU A 333 7.21 11.81 22.98
C GLU A 333 6.85 12.23 21.54
N ILE A 334 7.16 11.36 20.58
CA ILE A 334 6.58 11.38 19.23
C ILE A 334 5.53 10.28 19.16
N TYR A 335 4.27 10.67 19.01
CA TYR A 335 3.12 9.77 19.08
C TYR A 335 3.06 8.79 17.90
N ALA A 336 2.28 7.72 18.08
CA ALA A 336 2.11 6.68 17.08
C ALA A 336 1.63 7.26 15.74
N ASN A 337 2.26 6.81 14.65
CA ASN A 337 2.00 7.26 13.27
C ASN A 337 2.18 8.76 13.01
N ALA A 338 2.80 9.56 13.88
CA ALA A 338 2.85 11.03 13.75
C ALA A 338 3.32 11.56 12.39
N PHE A 339 4.22 10.85 11.72
CA PHE A 339 4.72 11.14 10.36
C PHE A 339 4.53 9.96 9.39
N TYR A 340 3.55 9.09 9.60
CA TYR A 340 3.31 7.93 8.72
C TYR A 340 3.18 8.37 7.25
N ARG A 341 4.02 7.78 6.38
CA ARG A 341 4.09 8.09 4.93
C ARG A 341 4.33 9.56 4.58
N CYS A 342 4.88 10.35 5.50
CA CYS A 342 5.21 11.74 5.22
C CYS A 342 6.44 11.87 4.29
N ASN A 343 6.53 12.99 3.59
CA ASN A 343 7.65 13.27 2.68
C ASN A 343 8.82 14.00 3.36
N ILE A 344 8.98 13.82 4.67
CA ILE A 344 10.08 14.42 5.42
C ILE A 344 11.43 13.90 4.88
N GLU A 345 12.40 14.78 4.81
CA GLU A 345 13.78 14.57 4.36
C GLU A 345 14.75 14.56 5.55
N SER A 346 14.48 15.38 6.57
CA SER A 346 15.26 15.42 7.81
C SER A 346 14.42 15.68 9.06
N VAL A 347 14.87 15.14 10.19
CA VAL A 347 14.31 15.41 11.53
C VAL A 347 15.42 15.62 12.56
N THR A 348 15.29 16.68 13.37
CA THR A 348 16.14 16.96 14.53
C THR A 348 15.30 16.88 15.79
N MET A 349 15.72 16.02 16.73
CA MET A 349 15.01 15.73 17.97
C MET A 349 15.71 16.40 19.17
N PRO A 350 14.95 16.89 20.16
CA PRO A 350 15.50 17.58 21.32
C PRO A 350 16.12 16.60 22.32
N ASP A 351 16.95 17.12 23.21
CA ASP A 351 17.52 16.34 24.31
C ASP A 351 16.46 15.85 25.31
N SER A 352 15.31 16.52 25.38
CA SER A 352 14.18 16.09 26.21
C SER A 352 13.38 14.90 25.67
N LEU A 353 13.58 14.49 24.41
CA LEU A 353 12.79 13.43 23.80
C LEU A 353 13.17 12.07 24.39
N GLU A 354 12.19 11.34 24.91
CA GLU A 354 12.38 10.03 25.56
C GLU A 354 11.89 8.87 24.68
N VAL A 355 10.78 9.07 23.95
CA VAL A 355 10.09 7.98 23.23
C VAL A 355 9.73 8.37 21.79
N ILE A 356 10.01 7.46 20.86
CA ILE A 356 9.47 7.46 19.50
C ILE A 356 8.53 6.28 19.37
N ASP A 357 7.23 6.55 19.25
CA ASP A 357 6.21 5.51 19.31
C ASP A 357 5.99 4.79 17.96
N THR A 358 5.10 3.80 17.98
CA THR A 358 4.86 2.82 16.94
C THR A 358 4.57 3.48 15.59
N CYS A 359 5.30 3.05 14.57
CA CYS A 359 5.18 3.54 13.20
C CYS A 359 5.34 5.07 13.02
N ALA A 360 5.90 5.80 14.00
CA ALA A 360 5.98 7.27 13.96
C ALA A 360 6.53 7.83 12.64
N PHE A 361 7.55 7.21 12.05
CA PHE A 361 8.16 7.57 10.76
C PHE A 361 8.06 6.48 9.70
N GLN A 362 7.14 5.51 9.87
CA GLN A 362 7.04 4.40 8.92
C GLN A 362 6.71 4.90 7.51
N GLU A 363 7.38 4.34 6.51
CA GLU A 363 7.28 4.70 5.10
C GLU A 363 7.63 6.18 4.77
N CYS A 364 8.38 6.89 5.63
CA CYS A 364 9.03 8.15 5.28
C CYS A 364 10.17 7.91 4.28
N LYS A 365 9.83 7.61 3.02
CA LYS A 365 10.78 7.13 2.00
C LYS A 365 11.89 8.13 1.66
N ASN A 366 11.62 9.42 1.85
CA ASN A 366 12.57 10.50 1.58
C ASN A 366 13.47 10.82 2.79
N LEU A 367 13.16 10.29 3.98
CA LEU A 367 13.91 10.59 5.20
C LEU A 367 15.33 10.05 5.05
N SER A 368 16.29 10.97 5.10
CA SER A 368 17.71 10.68 4.89
C SER A 368 18.57 11.05 6.10
N THR A 369 18.10 11.99 6.92
CA THR A 369 18.83 12.50 8.08
C THR A 369 17.95 12.43 9.32
N VAL A 370 18.41 11.73 10.35
CA VAL A 370 17.80 11.69 11.68
C VAL A 370 18.85 12.08 12.70
N LYS A 371 18.60 13.14 13.47
CA LYS A 371 19.45 13.56 14.58
C LYS A 371 18.67 13.34 15.87
N PHE A 372 19.06 12.31 16.62
CA PHE A 372 18.48 12.06 17.95
C PHE A 372 19.04 13.03 18.98
N GLY A 373 18.21 13.37 19.98
CA GLY A 373 18.69 13.99 21.20
C GLY A 373 19.21 12.96 22.19
N ASN A 374 19.90 13.42 23.22
CA ASN A 374 20.59 12.56 24.18
C ASN A 374 19.64 11.88 25.18
N GLY A 375 18.40 12.34 25.33
CA GLY A 375 17.42 11.77 26.28
C GLY A 375 16.66 10.55 25.78
N LEU A 376 16.83 10.15 24.53
CA LEU A 376 16.01 9.10 23.91
C LEU A 376 16.30 7.74 24.57
N THR A 377 15.27 7.12 25.15
CA THR A 377 15.36 5.82 25.83
C THR A 377 14.71 4.69 25.04
N ARG A 378 13.72 4.99 24.19
CA ARG A 378 12.96 3.97 23.46
C ARG A 378 12.58 4.33 22.02
N ILE A 379 12.79 3.37 21.12
CA ILE A 379 12.26 3.37 19.75
C ILE A 379 11.29 2.19 19.61
N CYS A 380 10.01 2.46 19.38
CA CYS A 380 8.95 1.46 19.31
C CYS A 380 8.87 0.73 17.96
N GLU A 381 7.94 -0.22 17.87
CA GLU A 381 7.78 -1.12 16.74
C GLU A 381 7.60 -0.35 15.42
N ARG A 382 8.38 -0.75 14.40
CA ARG A 382 8.36 -0.18 13.04
C ARG A 382 8.53 1.35 12.95
N ALA A 383 9.03 2.02 13.98
CA ALA A 383 9.13 3.48 14.02
C ALA A 383 9.78 4.09 12.76
N PHE A 384 10.85 3.48 12.22
CA PHE A 384 11.55 3.90 10.99
C PHE A 384 11.48 2.86 9.86
N SER A 385 10.48 1.97 9.89
CA SER A 385 10.34 0.92 8.89
C SER A 385 10.11 1.51 7.49
N TYR A 386 10.76 0.97 6.46
CA TYR A 386 10.70 1.46 5.07
C TYR A 386 11.22 2.89 4.83
N CYS A 387 12.07 3.44 5.72
CA CYS A 387 12.82 4.68 5.46
C CYS A 387 13.96 4.42 4.45
N LYS A 388 13.62 4.33 3.16
CA LYS A 388 14.52 3.84 2.12
C LYS A 388 15.75 4.71 1.83
N ASN A 389 15.70 6.00 2.16
CA ASN A 389 16.82 6.91 1.96
C ASN A 389 17.67 7.11 3.22
N LEU A 390 17.29 6.50 4.35
CA LEU A 390 18.05 6.58 5.59
C LEU A 390 19.21 5.60 5.53
N LYS A 391 20.41 6.11 5.23
CA LYS A 391 21.61 5.30 4.96
C LYS A 391 22.46 5.00 6.18
N GLU A 392 22.47 5.92 7.14
CA GLU A 392 23.27 5.81 8.35
C GLU A 392 22.44 6.28 9.54
N ILE A 393 22.75 5.72 10.70
CA ILE A 393 22.10 6.10 11.94
C ILE A 393 23.09 6.01 13.10
N VAL A 394 23.13 7.05 13.93
CA VAL A 394 23.92 7.09 15.17
C VAL A 394 22.93 7.02 16.32
N LEU A 395 22.88 5.89 17.02
CA LEU A 395 21.99 5.67 18.17
C LEU A 395 22.58 6.33 19.42
N PRO A 396 21.80 7.07 20.22
CA PRO A 396 22.32 7.82 21.37
C PRO A 396 22.65 6.91 22.55
N ASP A 397 23.53 7.38 23.44
CA ASP A 397 24.05 6.60 24.57
C ASP A 397 23.02 6.21 25.63
N ARG A 398 21.90 6.95 25.73
CA ARG A 398 20.81 6.62 26.65
C ARG A 398 19.75 5.70 26.06
N LEU A 399 19.88 5.29 24.80
CA LEU A 399 18.89 4.42 24.18
C LEU A 399 18.95 3.04 24.84
N GLU A 400 17.91 2.68 25.58
CA GLU A 400 17.85 1.42 26.32
C GLU A 400 17.21 0.30 25.49
N ARG A 401 16.25 0.67 24.62
CA ARG A 401 15.40 -0.31 23.93
C ARG A 401 14.99 0.11 22.53
N MET A 402 15.12 -0.83 21.59
CA MET A 402 14.46 -0.79 20.29
C MET A 402 13.51 -1.98 20.16
N ASP A 403 12.27 -1.75 19.76
CA ASP A 403 11.28 -2.81 19.55
C ASP A 403 11.38 -3.43 18.15
N SER A 404 10.60 -4.50 17.94
CA SER A 404 10.66 -5.30 16.72
C SER A 404 10.53 -4.46 15.46
N TYR A 405 11.32 -4.79 14.43
CA TYR A 405 11.24 -4.18 13.11
C TYR A 405 11.44 -2.65 13.04
N ALA A 406 11.96 -2.00 14.10
CA ALA A 406 12.08 -0.54 14.18
C ALA A 406 12.73 0.09 12.94
N PHE A 407 13.77 -0.52 12.38
CA PHE A 407 14.47 -0.06 11.17
C PHE A 407 14.39 -1.06 10.00
N SER A 408 13.38 -1.94 10.00
CA SER A 408 13.22 -2.93 8.93
C SER A 408 12.99 -2.26 7.56
N TYR A 409 13.59 -2.80 6.50
CA TYR A 409 13.52 -2.26 5.13
C TYR A 409 14.00 -0.80 4.98
N ALA A 410 14.72 -0.26 5.98
CA ALA A 410 15.40 1.01 5.84
C ALA A 410 16.59 0.88 4.88
N GLY A 411 17.02 2.00 4.31
CA GLY A 411 18.20 2.07 3.44
C GLY A 411 19.54 1.94 4.15
N LEU A 412 19.56 1.43 5.39
CA LEU A 412 20.71 1.48 6.28
C LEU A 412 21.88 0.65 5.74
N GLU A 413 22.95 1.34 5.39
CA GLU A 413 24.25 0.80 5.01
C GLU A 413 25.16 0.68 6.26
N SER A 414 24.95 1.51 7.30
CA SER A 414 25.68 1.47 8.55
C SER A 414 24.85 1.89 9.77
N VAL A 415 25.25 1.42 10.95
CA VAL A 415 24.71 1.84 12.26
C VAL A 415 25.86 2.02 13.24
N THR A 416 25.80 3.08 14.04
CA THR A 416 26.66 3.29 15.21
C THR A 416 25.80 3.14 16.46
N PHE A 417 26.20 2.23 17.35
CA PHE A 417 25.49 1.99 18.61
C PHE A 417 26.01 2.91 19.71
N GLY A 418 25.10 3.47 20.49
CA GLY A 418 25.42 4.11 21.78
C GLY A 418 25.57 3.07 22.89
N SER A 419 26.10 3.50 24.04
CA SER A 419 26.43 2.60 25.16
C SER A 419 25.25 2.09 25.99
N GLY A 420 24.01 2.55 25.73
CA GLY A 420 22.84 2.22 26.56
C GLY A 420 22.13 0.92 26.19
N LEU A 421 22.36 0.42 24.97
CA LEU A 421 21.62 -0.72 24.44
C LEU A 421 22.17 -2.03 25.00
N ASN A 422 21.27 -2.79 25.64
CA ASN A 422 21.59 -4.11 26.19
C ASN A 422 21.15 -5.28 25.29
N SER A 423 20.23 -5.04 24.35
CA SER A 423 19.69 -6.09 23.48
C SER A 423 19.21 -5.59 22.12
N LEU A 424 19.17 -6.51 21.14
CA LEU A 424 18.60 -6.27 19.80
C LEU A 424 17.34 -7.13 19.60
N SER A 425 16.20 -6.47 19.35
CA SER A 425 14.89 -7.11 19.17
C SER A 425 14.70 -7.73 17.78
N ASN A 426 13.70 -8.61 17.67
CA ASN A 426 13.39 -9.35 16.44
C ASN A 426 13.26 -8.42 15.22
N GLY A 427 14.02 -8.70 14.17
CA GLY A 427 13.86 -8.00 12.90
C GLY A 427 14.28 -6.53 12.89
N VAL A 428 14.93 -6.01 13.94
CA VAL A 428 15.17 -4.56 14.10
C VAL A 428 15.88 -3.92 12.90
N PHE A 429 16.83 -4.61 12.26
CA PHE A 429 17.50 -4.19 11.02
C PHE A 429 17.24 -5.17 9.85
N ALA A 430 16.14 -5.92 9.87
CA ALA A 430 15.83 -6.88 8.82
C ALA A 430 15.66 -6.18 7.45
N ASN A 431 16.15 -6.83 6.38
CA ASN A 431 16.08 -6.32 5.01
C ASN A 431 16.76 -4.95 4.80
N THR A 432 17.82 -4.66 5.56
CA THR A 432 18.71 -3.51 5.31
C THR A 432 19.87 -3.93 4.40
N PRO A 433 20.45 -3.03 3.58
CA PRO A 433 21.59 -3.33 2.70
C PRO A 433 22.95 -3.40 3.43
N MET A 434 22.96 -3.32 4.76
CA MET A 434 24.16 -3.32 5.59
C MET A 434 24.98 -4.62 5.41
N GLN A 435 26.25 -4.46 5.05
CA GLN A 435 27.17 -5.59 4.83
C GLN A 435 28.06 -5.89 6.04
N LYS A 436 28.29 -4.91 6.91
CA LYS A 436 29.13 -5.04 8.10
C LYS A 436 28.49 -4.31 9.27
N VAL A 437 28.56 -4.91 10.45
CA VAL A 437 28.09 -4.30 11.69
C VAL A 437 29.11 -4.49 12.82
N HIS A 438 29.29 -3.46 13.63
CA HIS A 438 30.02 -3.52 14.90
C HIS A 438 29.02 -3.50 16.04
N ILE A 439 29.07 -4.48 16.93
CA ILE A 439 28.17 -4.66 18.07
C ILE A 439 28.97 -4.40 19.34
N PRO A 440 28.60 -3.38 20.15
CA PRO A 440 29.36 -3.03 21.34
C PRO A 440 29.19 -4.06 22.45
N ASN A 441 30.13 -4.06 23.40
CA ASN A 441 30.13 -4.97 24.56
C ASN A 441 28.88 -4.87 25.46
N THR A 442 28.12 -3.79 25.34
CA THR A 442 26.89 -3.54 26.10
C THR A 442 25.75 -4.44 25.63
N VAL A 443 25.75 -4.84 24.35
CA VAL A 443 24.73 -5.73 23.80
C VAL A 443 25.03 -7.17 24.21
N THR A 444 24.23 -7.70 25.13
CA THR A 444 24.41 -9.06 25.69
C THR A 444 23.38 -10.06 25.16
N ARG A 445 22.35 -9.59 24.43
CA ARG A 445 21.26 -10.44 23.92
C ARG A 445 20.84 -10.01 22.50
N ILE A 446 20.72 -10.96 21.58
CA ILE A 446 20.26 -10.71 20.21
C ILE A 446 19.12 -11.67 19.87
N ALA A 447 18.01 -11.14 19.37
CA ALA A 447 16.87 -11.93 18.92
C ALA A 447 17.07 -12.51 17.50
N HIS A 448 16.09 -13.27 17.02
CA HIS A 448 16.12 -13.84 15.66
C HIS A 448 16.01 -12.76 14.58
N VAL A 449 16.60 -13.02 13.39
CA VAL A 449 16.45 -12.21 12.16
C VAL A 449 16.78 -10.72 12.33
N VAL A 450 17.72 -10.40 13.22
CA VAL A 450 18.06 -8.99 13.53
C VAL A 450 18.61 -8.25 12.32
N PHE A 451 19.47 -8.88 11.52
CA PHE A 451 20.13 -8.27 10.35
C PHE A 451 19.54 -8.73 9.01
N GLY A 452 19.83 -7.97 7.96
CA GLY A 452 19.47 -8.32 6.58
C GLY A 452 20.34 -9.41 5.95
N GLU A 453 19.90 -9.95 4.82
CA GLU A 453 20.57 -11.03 4.07
C GLU A 453 21.95 -10.64 3.50
N ASP A 454 22.16 -9.33 3.33
CA ASP A 454 23.39 -8.76 2.76
C ASP A 454 24.55 -8.70 3.78
N ILE A 455 24.30 -9.05 5.06
CA ILE A 455 25.35 -9.06 6.08
C ILE A 455 26.44 -10.07 5.72
N LYS A 456 27.69 -9.64 5.76
CA LYS A 456 28.89 -10.45 5.48
C LYS A 456 29.81 -10.53 6.68
N SER A 457 29.82 -9.52 7.54
CA SER A 457 30.69 -9.46 8.70
C SER A 457 29.98 -8.87 9.93
N ILE A 458 30.13 -9.54 11.06
CA ILE A 458 29.70 -9.07 12.38
C ILE A 458 30.95 -9.01 13.25
N ILE A 459 31.26 -7.83 13.77
CA ILE A 459 32.31 -7.65 14.77
C ILE A 459 31.61 -7.38 16.09
N ALA A 460 31.77 -8.24 17.08
CA ALA A 460 31.27 -8.03 18.43
C ALA A 460 32.44 -7.81 19.38
N ASP A 461 32.30 -6.89 20.34
CA ASP A 461 33.36 -6.67 21.33
C ASP A 461 33.50 -7.85 22.30
N ASN A 462 32.39 -8.53 22.62
CA ASN A 462 32.33 -9.71 23.50
C ASN A 462 31.39 -10.76 22.90
N TYR A 463 31.60 -12.04 23.24
CA TYR A 463 30.76 -13.11 22.70
C TYR A 463 29.31 -12.96 23.17
N ILE A 464 28.38 -13.04 22.21
CA ILE A 464 26.94 -12.97 22.46
C ILE A 464 26.34 -14.34 22.20
N GLN A 465 25.65 -14.87 23.20
CA GLN A 465 25.00 -16.17 23.09
C GLN A 465 24.06 -16.23 21.88
N ASP A 466 24.14 -17.33 21.12
CA ASP A 466 23.37 -17.60 19.91
C ASP A 466 23.64 -16.66 18.71
N ILE A 467 24.72 -15.87 18.70
CA ILE A 467 25.06 -14.96 17.59
C ILE A 467 25.20 -15.70 16.24
N GLU A 468 25.62 -16.96 16.25
CA GLU A 468 25.68 -17.84 15.08
C GLU A 468 24.28 -18.18 14.54
N SER A 469 23.27 -18.26 15.41
CA SER A 469 21.88 -18.48 15.00
C SER A 469 21.33 -17.26 14.26
N VAL A 470 21.77 -16.05 14.63
CA VAL A 470 21.41 -14.79 13.98
C VAL A 470 22.06 -14.68 12.60
N ALA A 471 23.30 -15.12 12.46
CA ALA A 471 24.00 -15.19 11.18
C ALA A 471 23.36 -16.18 10.18
N SER A 472 22.62 -17.18 10.68
CA SER A 472 22.00 -18.24 9.88
C SER A 472 20.58 -17.93 9.33
N CYS A 473 20.13 -16.66 9.38
CA CYS A 473 18.75 -16.30 9.01
C CYS A 473 18.49 -16.41 7.48
N ILE A 474 17.51 -17.24 7.09
CA ILE A 474 17.37 -17.86 5.76
C ILE A 474 16.63 -17.00 4.72
N ASN A 475 17.25 -16.81 3.55
CA ASN A 475 16.59 -16.69 2.24
C ASN A 475 17.46 -17.30 1.11
N ARG A 476 16.81 -17.82 0.06
CA ARG A 476 17.37 -18.77 -0.93
C ARG A 476 18.27 -18.15 -2.01
N ARG A 477 18.54 -16.85 -1.99
CA ARG A 477 19.29 -16.17 -3.08
C ARG A 477 20.80 -16.34 -2.96
N ASN A 478 21.35 -16.36 -1.75
CA ASN A 478 22.78 -16.52 -1.46
C ASN A 478 23.01 -17.65 -0.43
N ALA A 479 22.35 -18.79 -0.62
CA ALA A 479 22.33 -19.89 0.34
C ALA A 479 23.68 -20.62 0.52
N ASP A 480 24.67 -20.32 -0.32
CA ASP A 480 25.99 -20.95 -0.29
C ASP A 480 27.08 -20.02 0.30
N ASP A 481 26.69 -18.87 0.83
CA ASP A 481 27.58 -17.84 1.39
C ASP A 481 27.65 -17.95 2.93
N PHE A 482 28.62 -17.28 3.55
CA PHE A 482 28.87 -17.32 4.99
C PHE A 482 28.97 -15.91 5.60
N VAL A 483 28.82 -15.84 6.91
CA VAL A 483 29.04 -14.61 7.70
C VAL A 483 30.30 -14.79 8.52
N ILE A 484 31.18 -13.81 8.44
CA ILE A 484 32.37 -13.73 9.28
C ILE A 484 31.98 -13.10 10.61
N ILE A 485 32.08 -13.85 11.69
CA ILE A 485 31.91 -13.33 13.04
C ILE A 485 33.30 -13.15 13.66
N SER A 486 33.60 -11.96 14.17
CA SER A 486 34.85 -11.67 14.87
C SER A 486 34.53 -11.16 16.27
N CYS A 487 35.12 -11.80 17.27
CA CYS A 487 34.84 -11.54 18.68
C CYS A 487 35.99 -12.02 19.56
N ASP A 488 36.36 -11.26 20.59
CA ASP A 488 37.41 -11.64 21.56
C ASP A 488 38.75 -12.08 20.89
N GLY A 489 39.11 -11.44 19.77
CA GLY A 489 40.28 -11.79 18.97
C GLY A 489 40.17 -13.09 18.15
N LYS A 490 39.07 -13.83 18.30
CA LYS A 490 38.73 -15.02 17.50
C LYS A 490 37.88 -14.62 16.29
N LYS A 491 37.95 -15.45 15.24
CA LYS A 491 37.18 -15.26 14.00
C LYS A 491 36.58 -16.60 13.57
N ALA A 492 35.31 -16.59 13.21
CA ALA A 492 34.56 -17.75 12.78
C ALA A 492 33.84 -17.49 11.46
N TYR A 493 33.74 -18.53 10.64
CA TYR A 493 33.06 -18.51 9.34
C TYR A 493 31.76 -19.30 9.50
N ILE A 494 30.63 -18.61 9.63
CA ILE A 494 29.33 -19.23 9.92
C ILE A 494 28.51 -19.37 8.64
N PRO A 495 28.03 -20.57 8.26
CA PRO A 495 27.19 -20.75 7.08
C PRO A 495 25.89 -19.93 7.19
N LYS A 496 25.51 -19.21 6.12
CA LYS A 496 24.19 -18.53 6.08
C LYS A 496 23.02 -19.51 5.99
N ASN A 497 23.27 -20.72 5.49
CA ASN A 497 22.26 -21.75 5.33
C ASN A 497 22.69 -23.07 5.96
N VAL A 498 22.18 -23.32 7.16
CA VAL A 498 22.52 -24.50 7.97
C VAL A 498 21.48 -25.60 7.75
N LYS A 499 21.93 -26.86 7.70
CA LYS A 499 21.01 -28.01 7.67
C LYS A 499 20.12 -28.00 8.91
N PRO A 500 18.80 -28.20 8.79
CA PRO A 500 17.91 -28.27 9.95
C PRO A 500 18.37 -29.27 11.03
N SER A 501 18.95 -30.40 10.62
CA SER A 501 19.47 -31.42 11.55
C SER A 501 20.81 -31.05 12.23
N MET A 502 21.45 -29.95 11.84
CA MET A 502 22.77 -29.54 12.32
C MET A 502 22.74 -28.27 13.18
N PHE A 503 21.56 -27.71 13.47
CA PHE A 503 21.45 -26.52 14.31
C PHE A 503 21.99 -26.75 15.72
N ASP A 504 21.65 -27.87 16.37
CA ASP A 504 22.16 -28.18 17.71
C ASP A 504 23.69 -28.41 17.69
N THR A 505 24.21 -29.02 16.62
CA THR A 505 25.65 -29.19 16.40
C THR A 505 26.35 -27.85 16.23
N LEU A 506 25.77 -26.93 15.45
CA LEU A 506 26.31 -25.59 15.26
C LEU A 506 26.40 -24.86 16.60
N LYS A 507 25.31 -24.83 17.37
CA LYS A 507 25.25 -24.18 18.69
C LYS A 507 26.26 -24.76 19.68
N SER A 508 26.39 -26.09 19.71
CA SER A 508 27.34 -26.77 20.59
C SER A 508 28.79 -26.45 20.21
N ARG A 509 29.12 -26.48 18.91
CA ARG A 509 30.45 -26.09 18.40
C ARG A 509 30.76 -24.62 18.67
N ALA A 510 29.78 -23.73 18.47
CA ALA A 510 29.96 -22.31 18.75
C ALA A 510 30.23 -22.07 20.23
N SER A 511 29.40 -22.64 21.11
CA SER A 511 29.56 -22.50 22.56
C SER A 511 30.94 -22.96 23.05
N PHE A 512 31.50 -24.02 22.48
CA PHE A 512 32.86 -24.46 22.78
C PHE A 512 33.93 -23.57 22.15
N PHE A 513 33.81 -23.21 20.86
CA PHE A 513 34.79 -22.38 20.15
C PHE A 513 34.99 -21.01 20.81
N TRP A 514 33.91 -20.40 21.27
CA TRP A 514 33.94 -19.08 21.92
C TRP A 514 34.33 -19.13 23.40
N SER A 515 34.41 -20.31 24.03
CA SER A 515 34.88 -20.42 25.43
C SER A 515 36.40 -20.27 25.53
N ASP A 516 36.91 -20.03 26.74
CA ASP A 516 38.36 -20.00 27.02
C ASP A 516 39.03 -21.36 26.79
N GLU A 517 38.26 -22.45 26.86
CA GLU A 517 38.72 -23.83 26.68
C GLU A 517 38.65 -24.31 25.21
N GLY A 518 38.09 -23.50 24.31
CA GLY A 518 37.92 -23.85 22.91
C GLY A 518 39.24 -24.11 22.20
N GLU A 519 39.34 -25.25 21.50
CA GLU A 519 40.51 -25.59 20.68
C GLU A 519 40.73 -24.61 19.53
N GLU A 520 41.96 -24.57 19.00
CA GLU A 520 42.31 -23.96 17.71
C GLU A 520 41.75 -24.76 16.51
N THR A 521 40.60 -25.41 16.64
CA THR A 521 39.93 -26.08 15.52
C THR A 521 38.49 -25.62 15.42
N CYS A 522 38.06 -25.32 14.20
CA CYS A 522 36.67 -25.01 13.90
C CYS A 522 36.28 -25.78 12.63
N GLY A 523 34.99 -26.08 12.50
CA GLY A 523 34.45 -26.90 11.44
C GLY A 523 33.00 -26.54 11.14
N PHE A 524 32.68 -25.25 11.22
CA PHE A 524 31.31 -24.77 11.01
C PHE A 524 30.83 -25.04 9.58
N TRP A 525 31.76 -25.15 8.62
CA TRP A 525 31.46 -25.50 7.24
C TRP A 525 30.62 -26.78 7.13
N ASP A 526 30.85 -27.81 7.96
CA ASP A 526 30.11 -29.08 7.88
C ASP A 526 28.59 -28.93 8.14
N CYS A 527 28.21 -27.88 8.87
CA CYS A 527 26.82 -27.53 9.14
C CYS A 527 26.09 -26.98 7.89
N SER A 528 26.82 -26.54 6.86
CA SER A 528 26.26 -25.94 5.65
C SER A 528 25.38 -26.90 4.85
N TYR A 529 24.26 -26.38 4.33
CA TYR A 529 23.23 -27.15 3.65
C TYR A 529 23.75 -27.77 2.34
N SER A 530 24.33 -26.96 1.47
CA SER A 530 24.76 -27.39 0.13
C SER A 530 26.18 -27.97 0.15
N ALA A 531 26.52 -28.75 -0.87
CA ALA A 531 27.90 -29.20 -1.04
C ALA A 531 28.84 -28.04 -1.38
N LYS A 532 28.34 -27.04 -2.12
CA LYS A 532 29.09 -25.85 -2.52
C LYS A 532 29.46 -25.00 -1.29
N GLY A 533 28.50 -24.68 -0.43
CA GLY A 533 28.74 -23.92 0.80
C GLY A 533 29.78 -24.60 1.69
N ARG A 534 29.62 -25.91 1.93
CA ARG A 534 30.62 -26.71 2.68
C ARG A 534 32.04 -26.59 2.11
N GLU A 535 32.18 -26.60 0.79
CA GLU A 535 33.48 -26.53 0.12
C GLU A 535 34.10 -25.14 0.20
N ASP A 536 33.32 -24.10 -0.11
CA ASP A 536 33.79 -22.72 -0.14
C ASP A 536 34.13 -22.22 1.27
N GLU A 537 33.35 -22.61 2.28
CA GLU A 537 33.59 -22.29 3.68
C GLU A 537 34.79 -23.06 4.25
N ALA A 538 34.92 -24.36 3.97
CA ALA A 538 36.08 -25.15 4.38
C ALA A 538 37.38 -24.61 3.76
N LEU A 539 37.31 -24.15 2.50
CA LEU A 539 38.45 -23.51 1.84
C LEU A 539 38.83 -22.19 2.52
N ALA A 540 37.84 -21.34 2.81
CA ALA A 540 38.07 -20.08 3.50
C ALA A 540 38.67 -20.27 4.90
N GLU A 541 38.14 -21.22 5.66
CA GLU A 541 38.60 -21.58 6.99
C GLU A 541 40.02 -22.16 6.97
N TYR A 542 40.32 -23.07 6.02
CA TYR A 542 41.66 -23.64 5.88
C TYR A 542 42.70 -22.60 5.45
N LEU A 543 42.36 -21.70 4.53
CA LEU A 543 43.28 -20.64 4.09
C LEU A 543 43.60 -19.66 5.20
N GLU A 544 42.64 -19.35 6.07
CA GLU A 544 42.82 -18.41 7.18
C GLU A 544 43.56 -19.06 8.36
N PHE A 545 43.15 -20.27 8.76
CA PHE A 545 43.60 -20.85 10.04
C PHE A 545 44.41 -22.15 9.90
N GLY A 546 44.40 -22.79 8.74
CA GLY A 546 45.16 -24.02 8.52
C GLY A 546 44.60 -25.28 9.21
N PHE A 547 43.34 -25.28 9.65
CA PHE A 547 42.75 -26.40 10.41
C PHE A 547 42.82 -27.74 9.65
N ILE A 548 43.17 -28.80 10.40
CA ILE A 548 43.45 -30.13 9.85
C ILE A 548 42.17 -30.76 9.28
N ASP A 549 41.03 -30.63 9.94
CA ASP A 549 39.76 -31.22 9.49
C ASP A 549 39.31 -30.63 8.13
N ALA A 550 39.39 -29.31 8.00
CA ALA A 550 39.12 -28.62 6.74
C ALA A 550 40.10 -29.10 5.65
N LYS A 551 41.39 -29.23 5.96
CA LYS A 551 42.41 -29.77 5.05
C LYS A 551 42.06 -31.18 4.55
N GLU A 552 41.70 -32.08 5.44
CA GLU A 552 41.35 -33.46 5.10
C GLU A 552 40.09 -33.51 4.24
N TYR A 553 39.08 -32.71 4.57
CA TYR A 553 37.86 -32.57 3.78
C TYR A 553 38.15 -32.07 2.35
N LEU A 554 38.91 -30.99 2.21
CA LEU A 554 39.29 -30.42 0.92
C LEU A 554 40.12 -31.41 0.10
N LYS A 555 41.06 -32.13 0.72
CA LYS A 555 41.87 -33.15 0.04
C LYS A 555 41.00 -34.30 -0.49
N LYS A 556 40.09 -34.83 0.34
CA LYS A 556 39.16 -35.91 -0.02
C LYS A 556 38.22 -35.52 -1.16
N ASN A 557 37.80 -34.25 -1.22
CA ASN A 557 36.86 -33.75 -2.22
C ASN A 557 37.53 -32.96 -3.37
N SER A 558 38.86 -32.94 -3.42
CA SER A 558 39.66 -32.07 -4.29
C SER A 558 39.26 -32.11 -5.77
N LYS A 559 39.02 -33.30 -6.34
CA LYS A 559 38.57 -33.48 -7.73
C LYS A 559 37.22 -32.81 -8.00
N ARG A 560 36.27 -32.94 -7.07
CA ARG A 560 34.93 -32.35 -7.20
C ARG A 560 35.01 -30.83 -7.13
N ILE A 561 35.72 -30.30 -6.12
CA ILE A 561 35.90 -28.87 -5.89
C ILE A 561 36.52 -28.20 -7.11
N ILE A 562 37.68 -28.68 -7.56
CA ILE A 562 38.39 -28.03 -8.67
C ILE A 562 37.61 -28.09 -9.99
N THR A 563 36.88 -29.19 -10.23
CA THR A 563 36.03 -29.30 -11.43
C THR A 563 34.93 -28.27 -11.40
N ARG A 564 34.26 -28.09 -10.25
CA ARG A 564 33.24 -27.05 -10.06
C ARG A 564 33.83 -25.64 -10.23
N LEU A 565 34.95 -25.33 -9.57
CA LEU A 565 35.57 -24.00 -9.65
C LEU A 565 35.91 -23.62 -11.09
N VAL A 566 36.47 -24.55 -11.88
CA VAL A 566 36.75 -24.36 -13.32
C VAL A 566 35.46 -24.13 -14.12
N GLU A 567 34.37 -24.84 -13.78
CA GLU A 567 33.06 -24.63 -14.43
C GLU A 567 32.46 -23.25 -14.11
N GLU A 568 32.66 -22.77 -12.88
CA GLU A 568 32.25 -21.44 -12.40
C GLU A 568 33.10 -20.29 -12.99
N GLY A 569 34.37 -20.55 -13.31
CA GLY A 569 35.27 -19.60 -14.00
C GLY A 569 35.92 -18.54 -13.11
N ASP A 570 35.89 -18.69 -11.78
CA ASP A 570 36.55 -17.79 -10.84
C ASP A 570 38.05 -18.12 -10.78
N GLU A 571 38.85 -17.48 -11.63
CA GLU A 571 40.29 -17.75 -11.78
C GLU A 571 41.07 -17.64 -10.46
N ASP A 572 40.76 -16.65 -9.63
CA ASP A 572 41.44 -16.41 -8.36
C ASP A 572 41.20 -17.58 -7.40
N LYS A 573 39.95 -18.03 -7.23
CA LYS A 573 39.64 -19.19 -6.39
C LYS A 573 40.26 -20.47 -6.92
N ILE A 574 40.27 -20.65 -8.25
CA ILE A 574 40.90 -21.82 -8.88
C ILE A 574 42.39 -21.88 -8.55
N VAL A 575 43.11 -20.76 -8.75
CA VAL A 575 44.54 -20.68 -8.48
C VAL A 575 44.82 -20.87 -6.99
N GLN A 576 44.05 -20.24 -6.11
CA GLN A 576 44.15 -20.45 -4.65
C GLN A 576 44.02 -21.94 -4.28
N PHE A 577 43.02 -22.64 -4.84
CA PHE A 577 42.82 -24.06 -4.56
C PHE A 577 43.95 -24.94 -5.12
N LEU A 578 44.44 -24.66 -6.34
CA LEU A 578 45.54 -25.41 -6.94
C LEU A 578 46.85 -25.26 -6.18
N ASN A 579 47.11 -24.08 -5.60
CA ASN A 579 48.28 -23.83 -4.74
C ASN A 579 48.32 -24.75 -3.50
N LEU A 580 47.17 -25.28 -3.05
CA LEU A 580 47.12 -26.21 -1.92
C LEU A 580 47.76 -27.57 -2.22
N GLY A 581 47.96 -27.92 -3.50
CA GLY A 581 48.60 -29.16 -3.91
C GLY A 581 47.77 -30.43 -3.65
N PHE A 582 46.46 -30.29 -3.43
CA PHE A 582 45.57 -31.44 -3.15
C PHE A 582 45.15 -32.21 -4.41
N VAL A 583 45.27 -31.60 -5.59
CA VAL A 583 44.76 -32.15 -6.84
C VAL A 583 45.75 -33.14 -7.47
N SER A 584 45.28 -34.34 -7.78
CA SER A 584 46.13 -35.37 -8.41
C SER A 584 46.52 -35.02 -9.85
N LYS A 585 47.72 -35.43 -10.30
CA LYS A 585 48.18 -35.25 -11.69
C LYS A 585 47.18 -35.74 -12.76
N PRO A 586 46.52 -36.91 -12.61
CA PRO A 586 45.48 -37.34 -13.56
C PRO A 586 44.29 -36.38 -13.63
N THR A 587 43.87 -35.82 -12.48
CA THR A 587 42.78 -34.84 -12.44
C THR A 587 43.20 -33.53 -13.11
N LEU A 588 44.39 -33.02 -12.82
CA LEU A 588 44.96 -31.83 -13.46
C LEU A 588 44.94 -31.96 -15.00
N LYS A 589 45.42 -33.09 -15.54
CA LYS A 589 45.40 -33.35 -16.99
C LYS A 589 43.98 -33.34 -17.58
N SER A 590 43.00 -33.85 -16.84
CA SER A 590 41.60 -33.89 -17.31
C SER A 590 40.91 -32.51 -17.34
N LEU A 591 41.45 -31.52 -16.64
CA LEU A 591 40.87 -30.17 -16.57
C LEU A 591 41.33 -29.23 -17.68
N ILE A 592 42.49 -29.50 -18.32
CA ILE A 592 43.06 -28.64 -19.36
C ILE A 592 42.04 -28.34 -20.48
N PRO A 593 41.35 -29.34 -21.08
CA PRO A 593 40.38 -29.05 -22.13
C PRO A 593 39.21 -28.18 -21.66
N LYS A 594 38.77 -28.36 -20.40
CA LYS A 594 37.69 -27.54 -19.81
C LYS A 594 38.14 -26.11 -19.52
N ALA A 595 39.38 -25.92 -19.06
CA ALA A 595 39.93 -24.60 -18.81
C ALA A 595 40.15 -23.84 -20.13
N GLU A 596 40.58 -24.52 -21.19
CA GLU A 596 40.67 -23.96 -22.55
C GLU A 596 39.29 -23.58 -23.11
N GLU A 597 38.29 -24.46 -22.98
CA GLU A 597 36.90 -24.20 -23.40
C GLU A 597 36.32 -22.94 -22.71
N LYS A 598 36.70 -22.72 -21.45
CA LYS A 598 36.28 -21.58 -20.63
C LYS A 598 37.16 -20.34 -20.77
N GLU A 599 38.16 -20.38 -21.66
CA GLU A 599 39.12 -19.28 -21.90
C GLU A 599 39.94 -18.89 -20.64
N LEU A 600 40.15 -19.83 -19.71
CA LEU A 600 40.87 -19.61 -18.45
C LEU A 600 42.39 -19.80 -18.64
N ALA A 601 43.02 -18.91 -19.38
CA ALA A 601 44.43 -19.03 -19.80
C ALA A 601 45.41 -19.13 -18.60
N ILE A 602 45.14 -18.38 -17.52
CA ILE A 602 45.97 -18.38 -16.31
C ILE A 602 45.90 -19.76 -15.64
N VAL A 603 44.70 -20.31 -15.51
CA VAL A 603 44.45 -21.63 -14.94
C VAL A 603 45.16 -22.72 -15.74
N SER A 604 45.04 -22.69 -17.07
CA SER A 604 45.72 -23.65 -17.97
C SER A 604 47.24 -23.61 -17.81
N SER A 605 47.83 -22.41 -17.78
CA SER A 605 49.27 -22.23 -17.54
C SER A 605 49.70 -22.79 -16.18
N TYR A 606 48.92 -22.52 -15.14
CA TYR A 606 49.18 -23.00 -13.79
C TYR A 606 49.12 -24.54 -13.69
N ILE A 607 48.12 -25.16 -14.32
CA ILE A 607 47.98 -26.62 -14.40
C ILE A 607 49.19 -27.24 -15.13
N LEU A 608 49.59 -26.68 -16.29
CA LEU A 608 50.73 -27.16 -17.08
C LEU A 608 52.05 -27.12 -16.28
N LYS A 609 52.24 -26.06 -15.49
CA LYS A 609 53.39 -25.92 -14.58
C LYS A 609 53.41 -27.03 -13.52
N GLN A 610 52.27 -27.35 -12.91
CA GLN A 610 52.19 -28.40 -11.88
C GLN A 610 52.40 -29.82 -12.43
N ILE A 611 52.01 -30.10 -13.67
CA ILE A 611 52.23 -31.42 -14.29
C ILE A 611 53.64 -31.60 -14.89
N GLY A 612 54.43 -30.51 -14.99
CA GLY A 612 55.83 -30.54 -15.42
C GLY A 612 56.06 -30.35 -16.93
N ASP A 613 55.06 -29.85 -17.69
CA ASP A 613 55.18 -29.63 -19.14
C ASP A 613 55.69 -28.21 -19.45
N LYS A 614 57.01 -28.02 -19.34
CA LYS A 614 57.67 -26.72 -19.51
C LYS A 614 57.58 -26.12 -20.93
N LYS A 615 57.42 -26.95 -21.97
CA LYS A 615 57.34 -26.46 -23.36
C LYS A 615 55.99 -25.82 -23.66
N THR A 616 54.92 -26.39 -23.13
CA THR A 616 53.54 -25.93 -23.37
C THR A 616 53.18 -24.75 -22.46
N SER A 617 53.68 -24.72 -21.21
CA SER A 617 53.45 -23.62 -20.25
C SER A 617 53.95 -22.25 -20.76
N ASN A 618 55.11 -22.19 -21.43
CA ASN A 618 55.65 -20.95 -21.99
C ASN A 618 54.81 -20.36 -23.14
N ARG A 619 53.93 -21.16 -23.75
CA ARG A 619 53.06 -20.73 -24.86
C ARG A 619 51.81 -19.99 -24.40
N PHE A 620 51.42 -20.18 -23.14
CA PHE A 620 50.26 -19.53 -22.49
C PHE A 620 50.67 -18.33 -21.62
N ALA A 621 51.97 -18.13 -21.36
CA ALA A 621 52.50 -17.02 -20.57
C ALA A 621 52.86 -15.77 -21.41
N LEU A 622 52.80 -15.89 -22.74
CA LEU A 622 52.89 -14.83 -23.75
C LEU A 622 51.48 -14.52 -24.25
#